data_AF-A0A0J1FYW9-F1
#
_entry.id   AF-A0A0J1FYW9-F1
#
_cell.length_a   1.000
_cell.length_b   1.000
_cell.length_c   1.000
_cell.angle_alpha   90.00
_cell.angle_beta   90.00
_cell.angle_gamma   90.00
#
_symmetry.space_group_name_H-M   'P 1'
#
loop_
_entity.id
_entity.type
_entity.pdbx_description
1 polymer ?
#
loop_
_entity_poly.entity_id
_entity_poly.type
_entity_poly.pdbx_seq_one_letter_code
_entity_poly.pdbx_strand_id
1 'polypeptide(L)'
;MGRYRMKKDYQDTYLDNAIILESLQTVHYFKFSPDYNYRGESHDFWEFIYIDFGILNVRIENDIYTLEKGDLILIGPNEFHNVWGNYQHPSDIAVISFRTPSMRISELTHKIIKTSQRQQFFIGQFLREARLTFATELEKPAILKLEKREYLPFGCEQSLKNYLELLIIDLIRKDMEIPASEQLIKNKYVSSGSEHTDFVHTDPVHYCSVHLSSVQSDSFQSDSFHFGSAQSSSIKLHKERSIIRQIQDYFENHLGDSTLTLQQVCKDNCVSSALLQQIFRNNLGTGVIEYYNNLRIERAMHLIQVGKYNMTEISEILGYNSLHYFSKCFKKAVGIPPTAYASSIEALHHTYE
;
A
#
# COMPACT_ATOMS: atom_id res chain seq x y z
N MET A 1 -40.74 39.63 30.24
CA MET A 1 -39.97 39.89 29.01
C MET A 1 -39.49 38.56 28.43
N GLY A 2 -40.19 38.03 27.43
CA GLY A 2 -39.78 36.81 26.73
C GLY A 2 -38.70 37.12 25.70
N ARG A 3 -37.55 36.46 25.77
CA ARG A 3 -36.46 36.59 24.79
C ARG A 3 -36.90 35.92 23.48
N TYR A 4 -37.17 36.71 22.45
CA TYR A 4 -37.41 36.22 21.09
C TYR A 4 -36.09 35.65 20.54
N ARG A 5 -36.03 34.33 20.36
CA ARG A 5 -34.86 33.66 19.79
C ARG A 5 -35.01 33.69 18.27
N MET A 6 -34.27 34.57 17.59
CA MET A 6 -34.29 34.61 16.12
C MET A 6 -33.89 33.24 15.58
N LYS A 7 -34.77 32.63 14.78
CA LYS A 7 -34.46 31.42 14.03
C LYS A 7 -33.44 31.84 12.96
N LYS A 8 -32.26 31.24 12.98
CA LYS A 8 -31.29 31.37 11.90
C LYS A 8 -31.71 30.40 10.80
N ASP A 9 -31.98 30.91 9.61
CA ASP A 9 -32.29 30.11 8.43
C ASP A 9 -30.98 29.67 7.79
N TYR A 10 -30.53 28.47 8.13
CA TYR A 10 -29.38 27.83 7.49
C TYR A 10 -29.81 27.28 6.13
N GLN A 11 -28.96 27.47 5.11
CA GLN A 11 -29.17 26.90 3.78
C GLN A 11 -28.34 25.64 3.61
N ASP A 12 -28.93 24.64 2.97
CA ASP A 12 -28.24 23.40 2.66
C ASP A 12 -27.13 23.62 1.62
N THR A 13 -26.00 22.94 1.81
CA THR A 13 -24.96 22.81 0.79
C THR A 13 -24.87 21.34 0.41
N TYR A 14 -25.17 21.04 -0.85
CA TYR A 14 -25.15 19.68 -1.39
C TYR A 14 -23.74 19.31 -1.85
N LEU A 15 -23.37 18.05 -1.66
CA LEU A 15 -22.06 17.51 -2.01
C LEU A 15 -22.19 16.60 -3.22
N ASP A 16 -21.33 16.79 -4.21
CA ASP A 16 -21.25 15.93 -5.38
C ASP A 16 -20.31 14.74 -5.15
N ASN A 17 -20.66 13.58 -5.71
CA ASN A 17 -19.81 12.40 -5.71
C ASN A 17 -18.83 12.47 -6.88
N ALA A 18 -17.54 12.65 -6.59
CA ALA A 18 -16.49 12.72 -7.62
C ALA A 18 -16.19 11.37 -8.29
N ILE A 19 -16.33 10.29 -7.53
CA ILE A 19 -16.25 8.90 -8.01
C ILE A 19 -17.55 8.22 -7.63
N ILE A 20 -18.09 7.40 -8.53
CA ILE A 20 -19.30 6.62 -8.30
C ILE A 20 -18.97 5.15 -8.54
N LEU A 21 -19.03 4.33 -7.50
CA LEU A 21 -19.02 2.89 -7.64
C LEU A 21 -20.45 2.37 -7.88
N GLU A 22 -20.68 1.72 -9.02
CA GLU A 22 -21.98 1.16 -9.38
C GLU A 22 -22.14 -0.28 -8.88
N SER A 23 -21.13 -1.12 -9.08
CA SER A 23 -21.16 -2.52 -8.69
C SER A 23 -19.77 -3.12 -8.55
N LEU A 24 -19.66 -4.18 -7.74
CA LEU A 24 -18.53 -5.08 -7.71
C LEU A 24 -18.84 -6.30 -8.59
N GLN A 25 -17.85 -6.78 -9.33
CA GLN A 25 -17.93 -7.99 -10.15
C GLN A 25 -17.32 -9.16 -9.40
N THR A 26 -16.06 -9.01 -8.99
CA THR A 26 -15.31 -10.00 -8.22
C THR A 26 -14.46 -9.31 -7.17
N VAL A 27 -14.21 -10.03 -6.06
CA VAL A 27 -13.23 -9.65 -5.05
C VAL A 27 -12.49 -10.92 -4.68
N HIS A 28 -11.18 -10.86 -4.78
CA HIS A 28 -10.31 -12.00 -4.66
C HIS A 28 -9.10 -11.64 -3.82
N TYR A 29 -8.69 -12.57 -2.98
CA TYR A 29 -7.46 -12.52 -2.23
C TYR A 29 -6.85 -13.91 -2.24
N PHE A 30 -5.91 -14.16 -3.15
CA PHE A 30 -5.35 -15.49 -3.40
C PHE A 30 -3.85 -15.50 -3.19
N LYS A 31 -3.33 -16.70 -2.93
CA LYS A 31 -1.90 -17.00 -3.05
C LYS A 31 -1.66 -17.68 -4.39
N PHE A 32 -0.88 -17.05 -5.24
CA PHE A 32 -0.39 -17.68 -6.45
C PHE A 32 0.84 -18.52 -6.16
N SER A 33 0.86 -19.72 -6.73
CA SER A 33 2.07 -20.52 -6.79
C SER A 33 3.10 -19.85 -7.70
N PRO A 34 4.41 -20.08 -7.49
CA PRO A 34 5.44 -19.48 -8.33
C PRO A 34 5.27 -19.79 -9.83
N ASP A 35 4.75 -20.97 -10.15
CA ASP A 35 4.50 -21.48 -11.50
C ASP A 35 3.11 -21.12 -12.05
N TYR A 36 2.31 -20.35 -11.30
CA TYR A 36 1.00 -19.91 -11.75
C TYR A 36 1.11 -19.16 -13.07
N ASN A 37 0.28 -19.57 -14.02
CA ASN A 37 0.22 -18.97 -15.35
C ASN A 37 -1.23 -18.92 -15.80
N TYR A 38 -1.81 -17.73 -15.77
CA TYR A 38 -3.11 -17.48 -16.34
C TYR A 38 -2.95 -17.11 -17.81
N ARG A 39 -3.67 -17.80 -18.70
CA ARG A 39 -3.53 -17.59 -20.16
C ARG A 39 -4.00 -16.21 -20.61
N GLY A 40 -4.90 -15.61 -19.83
CA GLY A 40 -5.41 -14.26 -20.04
C GLY A 40 -6.89 -14.22 -20.37
N GLU A 41 -7.43 -13.02 -20.24
CA GLU A 41 -8.82 -12.70 -20.52
C GLU A 41 -8.98 -11.23 -20.90
N SER A 42 -10.22 -10.84 -21.18
CA SER A 42 -10.65 -9.45 -21.33
C SER A 42 -12.08 -9.34 -20.83
N HIS A 43 -12.40 -8.25 -20.15
CA HIS A 43 -13.74 -8.03 -19.60
C HIS A 43 -14.12 -6.56 -19.66
N ASP A 44 -15.42 -6.25 -19.65
CA ASP A 44 -15.96 -4.90 -19.86
C ASP A 44 -16.06 -4.05 -18.56
N PHE A 45 -15.30 -4.42 -17.52
CA PHE A 45 -15.22 -3.72 -16.24
C PHE A 45 -13.78 -3.39 -15.86
N TRP A 46 -13.60 -2.56 -14.82
CA TRP A 46 -12.30 -2.19 -14.29
C TRP A 46 -11.78 -3.26 -13.34
N GLU A 47 -10.46 -3.45 -13.31
CA GLU A 47 -9.83 -4.40 -12.38
C GLU A 47 -8.57 -3.82 -11.75
N PHE A 48 -8.50 -3.88 -10.42
CA PHE A 48 -7.26 -3.66 -9.68
C PHE A 48 -6.55 -4.97 -9.42
N ILE A 49 -5.24 -4.98 -9.61
CA ILE A 49 -4.35 -5.99 -9.07
C ILE A 49 -3.39 -5.31 -8.10
N TYR A 50 -3.43 -5.73 -6.83
CA TYR A 50 -2.54 -5.26 -5.77
C TYR A 50 -1.69 -6.42 -5.23
N ILE A 51 -0.39 -6.18 -5.05
CA ILE A 51 0.55 -7.18 -4.51
C ILE A 51 0.72 -6.96 -3.02
N ASP A 52 0.20 -7.86 -2.20
CA ASP A 52 0.39 -7.84 -0.75
C ASP A 52 1.71 -8.54 -0.35
N PHE A 53 2.09 -9.57 -1.11
CA PHE A 53 3.35 -10.28 -0.95
C PHE A 53 3.86 -10.80 -2.30
N GLY A 54 5.19 -10.89 -2.46
CA GLY A 54 5.82 -11.50 -3.62
C GLY A 54 5.96 -10.58 -4.83
N ILE A 55 6.05 -11.20 -6.01
CA ILE A 55 6.30 -10.57 -7.31
C ILE A 55 5.40 -11.24 -8.35
N LEU A 56 4.64 -10.43 -9.08
CA LEU A 56 3.76 -10.90 -10.16
C LEU A 56 4.06 -10.17 -11.46
N ASN A 57 4.10 -10.90 -12.56
CA ASN A 57 4.13 -10.28 -13.88
C ASN A 57 2.71 -10.18 -14.43
N VAL A 58 2.38 -9.04 -15.00
CA VAL A 58 1.09 -8.74 -15.62
C VAL A 58 1.37 -8.24 -17.03
N ARG A 59 0.78 -8.87 -18.04
CA ARG A 59 0.71 -8.30 -19.38
C ARG A 59 -0.62 -7.58 -19.51
N ILE A 60 -0.60 -6.37 -20.05
CA ILE A 60 -1.79 -5.64 -20.49
C ILE A 60 -1.53 -5.26 -21.95
N GLU A 61 -2.36 -5.74 -22.86
CA GLU A 61 -2.15 -5.64 -24.30
C GLU A 61 -0.75 -6.14 -24.72
N ASN A 62 0.13 -5.22 -25.14
CA ASN A 62 1.48 -5.53 -25.58
C ASN A 62 2.55 -5.27 -24.51
N ASP A 63 2.18 -4.62 -23.40
CA ASP A 63 3.10 -4.17 -22.37
C ASP A 63 3.16 -5.17 -21.22
N ILE A 64 4.36 -5.35 -20.66
CA ILE A 64 4.60 -6.24 -19.53
C ILE A 64 5.06 -5.42 -18.34
N TYR A 65 4.38 -5.62 -17.22
CA TYR A 65 4.63 -4.98 -15.94
C TYR A 65 5.05 -6.04 -14.92
N THR A 66 6.14 -5.79 -14.20
CA THR A 66 6.53 -6.61 -13.05
C THR A 66 6.20 -5.85 -11.78
N LEU A 67 5.22 -6.34 -11.03
CA LEU A 67 4.76 -5.74 -9.78
C LEU A 67 5.43 -6.42 -8.59
N GLU A 68 5.83 -5.62 -7.60
CA GLU A 68 6.39 -6.08 -6.33
C GLU A 68 5.45 -5.70 -5.16
N LYS A 69 5.69 -6.24 -3.96
CA LYS A 69 4.91 -5.90 -2.75
C LYS A 69 4.63 -4.40 -2.61
N GLY A 70 3.37 -4.06 -2.40
CA GLY A 70 2.84 -2.70 -2.29
C GLY A 70 2.54 -2.01 -3.62
N ASP A 71 2.79 -2.66 -4.75
CA ASP A 71 2.42 -2.15 -6.07
C ASP A 71 0.95 -2.46 -6.38
N LEU A 72 0.33 -1.54 -7.11
CA LEU A 72 -1.00 -1.66 -7.65
C LEU A 72 -0.96 -1.31 -9.15
N ILE A 73 -1.69 -2.05 -9.96
CA ILE A 73 -1.97 -1.70 -11.35
C ILE A 73 -3.48 -1.73 -11.60
N LEU A 74 -3.94 -0.84 -12.48
CA LEU A 74 -5.31 -0.79 -12.95
C LEU A 74 -5.38 -1.27 -14.39
N ILE A 75 -6.29 -2.21 -14.63
CA ILE A 75 -6.66 -2.71 -15.95
C ILE A 75 -8.00 -2.08 -16.35
N GLY A 76 -8.02 -1.51 -17.54
CA GLY A 76 -9.19 -0.86 -18.12
C GLY A 76 -10.19 -1.85 -18.75
N PRO A 77 -11.43 -1.41 -18.99
CA PRO A 77 -12.42 -2.21 -19.68
C PRO A 77 -11.97 -2.61 -21.10
N ASN A 78 -12.15 -3.89 -21.41
CA ASN A 78 -11.82 -4.56 -22.67
C ASN A 78 -10.33 -4.68 -22.99
N GLU A 79 -9.44 -4.33 -22.07
CA GLU A 79 -8.02 -4.60 -22.23
C GLU A 79 -7.75 -6.09 -22.01
N PHE A 80 -7.09 -6.72 -22.99
CA PHE A 80 -6.60 -8.07 -22.82
C PHE A 80 -5.47 -8.07 -21.80
N HIS A 81 -5.56 -8.94 -20.80
CA HIS A 81 -4.53 -9.04 -19.78
C HIS A 81 -4.32 -10.48 -19.35
N ASN A 82 -3.10 -10.77 -18.90
CA ASN A 82 -2.75 -12.07 -18.33
C ASN A 82 -1.71 -11.91 -17.22
N VAL A 83 -1.59 -12.93 -16.37
CA VAL A 83 -0.69 -12.87 -15.22
C VAL A 83 0.09 -14.16 -15.04
N TRP A 84 1.35 -14.05 -14.62
CA TRP A 84 2.18 -15.20 -14.30
C TRP A 84 3.15 -14.89 -13.16
N GLY A 85 3.42 -15.91 -12.34
CA GLY A 85 4.38 -15.84 -11.25
C GLY A 85 5.82 -15.69 -11.76
N ASN A 86 6.74 -15.41 -10.85
CA ASN A 86 8.17 -15.29 -11.19
C ASN A 86 8.91 -16.64 -11.21
N TYR A 87 8.20 -17.77 -11.10
CA TYR A 87 8.73 -19.13 -11.03
C TYR A 87 9.65 -19.44 -9.83
N GLN A 88 9.81 -18.50 -8.90
CA GLN A 88 10.69 -18.65 -7.73
C GLN A 88 9.90 -18.60 -6.42
N HIS A 89 9.01 -17.63 -6.25
CA HIS A 89 8.29 -17.36 -5.01
C HIS A 89 6.79 -17.18 -5.24
N PRO A 90 5.95 -17.62 -4.29
CA PRO A 90 4.52 -17.38 -4.35
C PRO A 90 4.22 -15.90 -4.13
N SER A 91 3.07 -15.45 -4.61
CA SER A 91 2.61 -14.07 -4.43
C SER A 91 1.21 -14.04 -3.83
N ASP A 92 1.00 -13.18 -2.84
CA ASP A 92 -0.32 -12.94 -2.26
C ASP A 92 -0.86 -11.66 -2.90
N ILE A 93 -2.01 -11.78 -3.55
CA ILE A 93 -2.55 -10.71 -4.38
C ILE A 93 -4.02 -10.46 -4.07
N ALA A 94 -4.42 -9.20 -4.17
CA ALA A 94 -5.81 -8.81 -4.17
C ALA A 94 -6.23 -8.43 -5.60
N VAL A 95 -7.28 -9.06 -6.10
CA VAL A 95 -7.94 -8.67 -7.35
C VAL A 95 -9.32 -8.12 -7.02
N ILE A 96 -9.60 -6.89 -7.42
CA ILE A 96 -10.86 -6.22 -7.14
C ILE A 96 -11.40 -5.66 -8.45
N SER A 97 -12.52 -6.20 -8.91
CA SER A 97 -13.09 -5.85 -10.21
C SER A 97 -14.46 -5.22 -10.04
N PHE A 98 -14.71 -4.12 -10.75
CA PHE A 98 -15.84 -3.23 -10.46
C PHE A 98 -16.27 -2.38 -11.65
N ARG A 99 -17.48 -1.81 -11.57
CA ARG A 99 -18.00 -0.85 -12.54
C ARG A 99 -18.10 0.54 -11.94
N THR A 100 -17.61 1.50 -12.72
CA THR A 100 -17.75 2.92 -12.45
C THR A 100 -17.90 3.67 -13.77
N PRO A 101 -18.82 4.65 -13.86
CA PRO A 101 -18.92 5.54 -15.01
C PRO A 101 -17.90 6.69 -14.92
N SER A 102 -17.17 6.81 -13.81
CA SER A 102 -16.25 7.91 -13.55
C SER A 102 -14.99 7.81 -14.41
N MET A 103 -14.97 8.52 -15.54
CA MET A 103 -13.90 8.44 -16.54
C MET A 103 -12.50 8.78 -16.01
N ARG A 104 -12.36 9.62 -14.97
CA ARG A 104 -11.05 10.01 -14.43
C ARG A 104 -10.20 8.85 -13.94
N ILE A 105 -10.80 7.70 -13.65
CA ILE A 105 -10.05 6.51 -13.25
C ILE A 105 -9.11 6.01 -14.37
N SER A 106 -9.41 6.31 -15.65
CA SER A 106 -8.56 5.96 -16.79
C SER A 106 -7.18 6.61 -16.73
N GLU A 107 -7.02 7.71 -15.99
CA GLU A 107 -5.72 8.36 -15.76
C GLU A 107 -4.74 7.44 -15.00
N LEU A 108 -5.23 6.37 -14.37
CA LEU A 108 -4.43 5.42 -13.59
C LEU A 108 -3.94 4.20 -14.39
N THR A 109 -4.40 3.98 -15.63
CA THR A 109 -4.02 2.79 -16.41
C THR A 109 -2.58 2.87 -16.94
N HIS A 110 -2.04 1.73 -17.39
CA HIS A 110 -0.71 1.58 -18.00
C HIS A 110 0.48 2.05 -17.15
N LYS A 111 0.34 2.12 -15.82
CA LYS A 111 1.44 2.44 -14.91
C LYS A 111 1.37 1.63 -13.63
N ILE A 112 2.55 1.35 -13.08
CA ILE A 112 2.69 0.75 -11.75
C ILE A 112 2.55 1.86 -10.71
N ILE A 113 1.58 1.73 -9.82
CA ILE A 113 1.32 2.69 -8.76
C ILE A 113 1.88 2.14 -7.44
N LYS A 114 2.92 2.79 -6.92
CA LYS A 114 3.43 2.47 -5.58
C LYS A 114 2.47 3.03 -4.52
N THR A 115 1.78 2.14 -3.81
CA THR A 115 0.78 2.54 -2.82
C THR A 115 1.42 3.12 -1.56
N SER A 116 0.78 4.14 -0.96
CA SER A 116 1.14 4.68 0.36
C SER A 116 0.53 3.84 1.49
N GLN A 117 0.99 4.01 2.73
CA GLN A 117 0.37 3.37 3.90
C GLN A 117 -1.14 3.67 4.02
N ARG A 118 -1.55 4.88 3.64
CA ARG A 118 -2.96 5.29 3.63
C ARG A 118 -3.77 4.51 2.59
N GLN A 119 -3.21 4.29 1.40
CA GLN A 119 -3.85 3.54 0.33
C GLN A 119 -3.92 2.05 0.67
N GLN A 120 -2.85 1.48 1.22
CA GLN A 120 -2.82 0.12 1.75
C GLN A 120 -3.84 -0.07 2.88
N PHE A 121 -4.01 0.93 3.75
CA PHE A 121 -5.06 0.92 4.75
C PHE A 121 -6.45 0.82 4.10
N PHE A 122 -6.77 1.63 3.09
CA PHE A 122 -8.06 1.54 2.41
C PHE A 122 -8.31 0.16 1.78
N ILE A 123 -7.29 -0.43 1.13
CA ILE A 123 -7.36 -1.79 0.57
C ILE A 123 -7.64 -2.81 1.67
N GLY A 124 -6.90 -2.77 2.78
CA GLY A 124 -7.10 -3.69 3.89
C GLY A 124 -8.47 -3.56 4.56
N GLN A 125 -8.98 -2.33 4.71
CA GLN A 125 -10.33 -2.11 5.22
C GLN A 125 -11.40 -2.65 4.26
N PHE A 126 -11.25 -2.41 2.96
CA PHE A 126 -12.13 -2.95 1.93
C PHE A 126 -12.19 -4.48 1.98
N LEU A 127 -11.04 -5.15 1.99
CA LEU A 127 -10.97 -6.61 2.05
C LEU A 127 -11.59 -7.18 3.33
N ARG A 128 -11.44 -6.50 4.48
CA ARG A 128 -12.13 -6.90 5.71
C ARG A 128 -13.64 -6.80 5.56
N GLU A 129 -14.15 -5.67 5.08
CA GLU A 129 -15.60 -5.50 4.86
C GLU A 129 -16.12 -6.51 3.82
N ALA A 130 -15.33 -6.86 2.80
CA ALA A 130 -15.70 -7.85 1.79
C ALA A 130 -15.90 -9.23 2.43
N ARG A 131 -14.99 -9.67 3.31
CA ARG A 131 -15.12 -10.93 4.04
C ARG A 131 -16.37 -10.97 4.95
N LEU A 132 -16.76 -9.83 5.49
CA LEU A 132 -17.98 -9.69 6.30
C LEU A 132 -19.26 -9.63 5.46
N THR A 133 -19.18 -9.14 4.23
CA THR A 133 -20.33 -8.93 3.35
C THR A 133 -20.66 -10.17 2.52
N PHE A 134 -19.64 -10.82 1.98
CA PHE A 134 -19.81 -11.93 1.06
C PHE A 134 -19.68 -13.28 1.78
N ALA A 135 -20.57 -14.21 1.42
CA ALA A 135 -20.51 -15.60 1.85
C ALA A 135 -19.46 -16.36 1.03
N THR A 136 -19.19 -15.91 -0.20
CA THR A 136 -18.17 -16.49 -1.05
C THR A 136 -16.78 -16.21 -0.50
N GLU A 137 -15.95 -17.25 -0.39
CA GLU A 137 -14.55 -17.12 0.02
C GLU A 137 -13.77 -16.30 -1.00
N LEU A 138 -13.06 -15.28 -0.53
CA LEU A 138 -12.23 -14.47 -1.42
C LEU A 138 -11.05 -15.27 -1.96
N GLU A 139 -10.79 -16.46 -1.41
CA GLU A 139 -9.68 -17.36 -1.70
C GLU A 139 -9.97 -18.40 -2.83
N LYS A 140 -11.20 -18.47 -3.35
CA LYS A 140 -11.56 -19.31 -4.52
C LYS A 140 -11.50 -18.58 -5.89
N PRO A 141 -10.62 -18.97 -6.83
CA PRO A 141 -10.41 -18.28 -8.12
C PRO A 141 -11.49 -18.50 -9.20
N ALA A 142 -12.43 -19.42 -8.99
CA ALA A 142 -13.46 -19.76 -9.99
C ALA A 142 -14.83 -19.11 -9.71
N ILE A 143 -14.88 -18.05 -8.91
CA ILE A 143 -16.14 -17.41 -8.53
C ILE A 143 -16.60 -16.48 -9.65
N LEU A 144 -17.78 -16.75 -10.18
CA LEU A 144 -18.43 -15.92 -11.20
C LEU A 144 -19.42 -14.90 -10.62
N LYS A 145 -19.69 -14.97 -9.32
CA LYS A 145 -20.66 -14.11 -8.65
C LYS A 145 -20.35 -13.95 -7.16
N LEU A 146 -20.31 -12.71 -6.69
CA LEU A 146 -20.26 -12.39 -5.26
C LEU A 146 -21.64 -12.63 -4.63
N GLU A 147 -21.73 -13.62 -3.74
CA GLU A 147 -22.95 -13.90 -2.99
C GLU A 147 -22.89 -13.23 -1.62
N LYS A 148 -23.88 -12.38 -1.33
CA LYS A 148 -23.98 -11.74 -0.02
C LYS A 148 -24.37 -12.76 1.04
N ARG A 149 -23.88 -12.56 2.27
CA ARG A 149 -24.36 -13.32 3.43
C ARG A 149 -25.83 -13.01 3.70
N GLU A 150 -26.52 -13.98 4.30
CA GLU A 150 -27.91 -13.82 4.73
C GLU A 150 -28.06 -12.69 5.77
N TYR A 151 -27.10 -12.57 6.68
CA TYR A 151 -27.07 -11.53 7.72
C TYR A 151 -25.89 -10.60 7.50
N LEU A 152 -26.20 -9.35 7.17
CA LEU A 152 -25.21 -8.30 6.87
C LEU A 152 -25.01 -7.39 8.08
N PRO A 153 -23.76 -7.13 8.50
CA PRO A 153 -23.47 -6.08 9.46
C PRO A 153 -23.98 -4.72 8.96
N PHE A 154 -24.44 -3.89 9.89
CA PHE A 154 -24.94 -2.56 9.56
C PHE A 154 -23.90 -1.75 8.77
N GLY A 155 -24.28 -1.30 7.58
CA GLY A 155 -23.46 -0.42 6.75
C GLY A 155 -22.30 -1.07 5.99
N CYS A 156 -22.11 -2.40 6.05
CA CYS A 156 -20.97 -3.07 5.39
C CYS A 156 -20.86 -2.77 3.88
N GLU A 157 -21.99 -2.78 3.15
CA GLU A 157 -22.01 -2.44 1.73
C GLU A 157 -21.62 -0.98 1.45
N GLN A 158 -22.10 -0.06 2.29
CA GLN A 158 -21.73 1.35 2.19
C GLN A 158 -20.24 1.54 2.51
N SER A 159 -19.72 0.82 3.50
CA SER A 159 -18.30 0.84 3.86
C SER A 159 -17.42 0.32 2.72
N LEU A 160 -17.81 -0.78 2.07
CA LEU A 160 -17.14 -1.29 0.86
C LEU A 160 -17.04 -0.21 -0.21
N LYS A 161 -18.17 0.41 -0.54
CA LYS A 161 -18.24 1.51 -1.51
C LYS A 161 -17.33 2.67 -1.11
N ASN A 162 -17.43 3.12 0.13
CA ASN A 162 -16.65 4.26 0.64
C ASN A 162 -15.14 4.00 0.58
N TYR A 163 -14.67 2.81 0.99
CA TYR A 163 -13.24 2.51 0.98
C TYR A 163 -12.66 2.45 -0.43
N LEU A 164 -13.40 1.87 -1.38
CA LEU A 164 -12.95 1.80 -2.76
C LEU A 164 -12.98 3.18 -3.44
N GLU A 165 -14.03 3.97 -3.22
CA GLU A 165 -14.11 5.35 -3.73
C GLU A 165 -13.01 6.23 -3.12
N LEU A 166 -12.75 6.14 -1.82
CA LEU A 166 -11.67 6.87 -1.16
C LEU A 166 -10.29 6.45 -1.69
N LEU A 167 -10.08 5.16 -1.95
CA LEU A 167 -8.85 4.67 -2.57
C LEU A 167 -8.65 5.31 -3.94
N ILE A 168 -9.65 5.25 -4.82
CA ILE A 168 -9.59 5.82 -6.18
C ILE A 168 -9.31 7.33 -6.13
N ILE A 169 -10.01 8.07 -5.27
CA ILE A 169 -9.80 9.51 -5.10
C ILE A 169 -8.37 9.80 -4.62
N ASP A 170 -7.84 9.02 -3.67
CA ASP A 170 -6.49 9.21 -3.13
C ASP A 170 -5.41 8.87 -4.16
N LEU A 171 -5.63 7.85 -5.00
CA LEU A 171 -4.75 7.50 -6.12
C LEU A 171 -4.70 8.62 -7.16
N ILE A 172 -5.85 9.12 -7.62
CA ILE A 172 -5.93 10.21 -8.61
C ILE A 172 -5.29 11.49 -8.06
N ARG A 173 -5.59 11.87 -6.81
CA ARG A 173 -5.02 13.09 -6.20
C ARG A 173 -3.50 13.04 -6.08
N LYS A 174 -2.93 11.85 -5.83
CA LYS A 174 -1.47 11.68 -5.75
C LYS A 174 -0.82 11.86 -7.11
N ASP A 175 -1.49 11.43 -8.18
CA ASP A 175 -1.01 11.59 -9.55
C ASP A 175 -1.08 13.06 -10.01
N MET A 176 -2.04 13.81 -9.47
CA MET A 176 -2.20 15.25 -9.65
C MET A 176 -1.33 16.03 -8.66
N GLU A 177 0.00 16.08 -8.82
CA GLU A 177 0.77 17.15 -8.17
C GLU A 177 0.25 18.51 -8.68
N ILE A 178 -0.46 19.26 -7.83
CA ILE A 178 -0.89 20.63 -8.13
C ILE A 178 0.37 21.49 -8.25
N PRO A 179 0.65 22.13 -9.39
CA PRO A 179 1.79 23.05 -9.51
C PRO A 179 1.69 24.14 -8.44
N ALA A 180 2.80 24.45 -7.76
CA ALA A 180 2.86 25.46 -6.70
C ALA A 180 2.26 26.82 -7.10
N SER A 181 2.15 27.12 -8.41
CA SER A 181 1.52 28.31 -8.96
C SER A 181 0.02 28.44 -8.65
N GLU A 182 -0.72 27.34 -8.45
CA GLU A 182 -2.15 27.39 -8.12
C GLU A 182 -2.42 27.55 -6.61
N GLN A 183 -1.42 27.28 -5.75
CA GLN A 183 -1.55 27.51 -4.30
C GLN A 183 -1.56 29.00 -3.94
N LEU A 184 -0.99 29.86 -4.80
CA LEU A 184 -0.92 31.32 -4.57
C LEU A 184 -2.24 32.06 -4.86
N ILE A 185 -3.19 31.46 -5.58
CA ILE A 185 -4.43 32.15 -5.98
C ILE A 185 -5.47 32.18 -4.84
N LYS A 186 -5.41 31.25 -3.87
CA LYS A 186 -6.36 31.23 -2.74
C LYS A 186 -6.10 32.27 -1.65
N ASN A 187 -4.90 32.87 -1.59
CA ASN A 187 -4.57 33.86 -0.56
C ASN A 187 -4.91 35.32 -0.94
N LYS A 188 -5.47 35.59 -2.12
CA LYS A 188 -5.81 36.95 -2.56
C LYS A 188 -7.22 37.44 -2.22
N TYR A 189 -8.11 36.57 -1.70
CA TYR A 189 -9.53 36.93 -1.46
C TYR A 189 -9.90 37.24 0.00
N VAL A 190 -8.92 37.38 0.90
CA VAL A 190 -9.19 37.81 2.29
C VAL A 190 -8.41 39.08 2.61
N SER A 191 -8.78 40.20 1.99
CA SER A 191 -8.33 41.54 2.35
C SER A 191 -9.26 42.62 1.78
N SER A 192 -10.51 42.67 2.25
CA SER A 192 -11.35 43.88 2.13
C SER A 192 -12.53 43.85 3.11
N GLY A 193 -12.55 44.80 4.06
CA GLY A 193 -13.68 45.14 4.95
C GLY A 193 -13.45 44.76 6.42
N SER A 194 -12.80 45.59 7.26
CA SER A 194 -13.29 46.80 7.97
C SER A 194 -13.95 46.53 9.35
N GLU A 195 -13.13 46.70 10.39
CA GLU A 195 -13.31 47.43 11.67
C GLU A 195 -14.43 47.14 12.72
N HIS A 196 -13.95 47.12 13.99
CA HIS A 196 -14.60 47.45 15.29
C HIS A 196 -15.58 46.41 15.92
N THR A 197 -15.58 46.02 17.21
CA THR A 197 -14.96 46.47 18.49
C THR A 197 -14.92 45.32 19.53
N ASP A 198 -13.87 45.31 20.36
CA ASP A 198 -13.71 45.03 21.81
C ASP A 198 -14.32 43.82 22.59
N PHE A 199 -13.47 43.37 23.55
CA PHE A 199 -13.67 42.62 24.80
C PHE A 199 -13.38 41.09 24.90
N VAL A 200 -12.14 40.80 25.36
CA VAL A 200 -11.72 39.99 26.55
C VAL A 200 -11.62 38.45 26.50
N HIS A 201 -10.35 38.01 26.62
CA HIS A 201 -9.74 36.82 27.26
C HIS A 201 -10.35 35.42 27.13
N THR A 202 -9.58 34.49 26.54
CA THR A 202 -8.70 33.53 27.26
C THR A 202 -7.96 32.61 26.26
N ASP A 203 -6.66 32.87 26.03
CA ASP A 203 -5.47 32.00 26.16
C ASP A 203 -5.47 30.48 25.75
N PRO A 204 -4.29 29.91 25.41
CA PRO A 204 -4.01 29.44 24.05
C PRO A 204 -3.49 27.98 23.96
N VAL A 205 -3.38 27.43 22.75
CA VAL A 205 -2.42 26.35 22.48
C VAL A 205 -1.60 26.70 21.24
N HIS A 206 -0.36 27.12 21.51
CA HIS A 206 0.68 27.43 20.55
C HIS A 206 1.08 26.21 19.72
N TYR A 207 0.95 26.30 18.39
CA TYR A 207 1.82 25.56 17.48
C TYR A 207 3.07 26.42 17.24
N CYS A 208 4.24 25.83 17.46
CA CYS A 208 5.52 26.53 17.49
C CYS A 208 5.99 26.90 16.07
N SER A 209 6.51 28.13 15.98
CA SER A 209 6.96 28.90 14.82
C SER A 209 8.01 28.25 13.92
N VAL A 210 7.95 28.61 12.64
CA VAL A 210 9.14 28.67 11.77
C VAL A 210 9.57 30.14 11.68
N HIS A 211 10.81 30.41 12.06
CA HIS A 211 11.46 31.72 11.98
C HIS A 211 11.59 32.16 10.51
N LEU A 212 11.04 33.34 10.17
CA LEU A 212 11.46 34.11 9.00
C LEU A 212 12.56 35.09 9.43
N SER A 213 13.76 34.93 8.89
CA SER A 213 14.74 36.02 8.81
C SER A 213 14.50 36.81 7.52
N SER A 214 14.41 38.13 7.69
CA SER A 214 14.23 39.16 6.67
C SER A 214 15.29 39.12 5.56
N VAL A 215 14.84 39.23 4.30
CA VAL A 215 15.69 39.57 3.15
C VAL A 215 15.47 41.05 2.83
N GLN A 216 16.55 41.83 2.94
CA GLN A 216 16.66 43.15 2.30
C GLN A 216 17.03 42.94 0.82
N SER A 217 16.42 43.78 -0.02
CA SER A 217 16.73 43.96 -1.43
C SER A 217 18.15 44.48 -1.65
N ASP A 218 18.84 43.99 -2.68
CA ASP A 218 19.34 44.86 -3.76
C ASP A 218 19.97 44.09 -4.96
N SER A 219 19.62 44.63 -6.13
CA SER A 219 20.28 44.67 -7.45
C SER A 219 21.17 43.52 -7.98
N PHE A 220 20.75 43.03 -9.15
CA PHE A 220 21.53 42.61 -10.34
C PHE A 220 23.07 42.53 -10.22
N GLN A 221 23.60 41.31 -10.34
CA GLN A 221 24.67 41.00 -11.29
C GLN A 221 24.67 39.50 -11.65
N SER A 222 25.13 39.25 -12.87
CA SER A 222 25.16 37.98 -13.61
C SER A 222 25.71 36.78 -12.85
N ASP A 223 25.04 35.63 -12.93
CA ASP A 223 25.75 34.35 -12.86
C ASP A 223 25.04 33.20 -13.59
N SER A 224 25.90 32.46 -14.29
CA SER A 224 25.75 31.18 -15.00
C SER A 224 24.63 30.22 -14.57
N PHE A 225 23.91 29.71 -15.57
CA PHE A 225 22.95 28.62 -15.47
C PHE A 225 23.57 27.35 -14.85
N HIS A 226 23.06 26.92 -13.69
CA HIS A 226 23.34 25.60 -13.12
C HIS A 226 22.20 24.61 -13.47
N PHE A 227 22.38 23.86 -14.56
CA PHE A 227 21.46 22.81 -15.04
C PHE A 227 21.71 21.44 -14.35
N GLY A 228 22.16 21.41 -13.09
CA GLY A 228 22.77 20.21 -12.47
C GLY A 228 21.93 19.42 -11.45
N SER A 229 20.82 19.93 -10.93
CA SER A 229 20.22 19.37 -9.70
C SER A 229 19.18 18.26 -9.92
N ALA A 230 18.41 18.27 -11.01
CA ALA A 230 17.33 17.31 -11.25
C ALA A 230 17.79 15.94 -11.80
N GLN A 231 18.91 15.90 -12.54
CA GLN A 231 19.48 14.63 -13.01
C GLN A 231 20.15 13.85 -11.87
N SER A 232 20.79 14.55 -10.93
CA SER A 232 21.50 13.95 -9.80
C SER A 232 20.56 13.21 -8.83
N SER A 233 19.36 13.75 -8.58
CA SER A 233 18.36 13.11 -7.70
C SER A 233 17.77 11.83 -8.32
N SER A 234 17.47 11.86 -9.62
CA SER A 234 16.91 10.70 -10.34
C SER A 234 17.90 9.55 -10.43
N ILE A 235 19.17 9.85 -10.74
CA ILE A 235 20.25 8.85 -10.79
C ILE A 235 20.50 8.23 -9.41
N LYS A 236 20.46 9.06 -8.35
CA LYS A 236 20.60 8.58 -6.96
C LYS A 236 19.48 7.62 -6.59
N LEU A 237 18.22 7.97 -6.87
CA LEU A 237 17.06 7.11 -6.57
C LEU A 237 17.10 5.77 -7.32
N HIS A 238 17.49 5.78 -8.61
CA HIS A 238 17.65 4.54 -9.38
C HIS A 238 18.75 3.64 -8.79
N LYS A 239 19.86 4.23 -8.35
CA LYS A 239 20.96 3.47 -7.73
C LYS A 239 20.56 2.89 -6.37
N GLU A 240 19.87 3.66 -5.53
CA GLU A 240 19.36 3.15 -4.24
C GLU A 240 18.38 2.00 -4.44
N ARG A 241 17.45 2.10 -5.41
CA ARG A 241 16.53 1.01 -5.76
C ARG A 241 17.25 -0.25 -6.23
N SER A 242 18.25 -0.10 -7.09
CA SER A 242 19.06 -1.24 -7.56
C SER A 242 19.78 -1.94 -6.41
N ILE A 243 20.30 -1.18 -5.44
CA ILE A 243 20.96 -1.74 -4.25
C ILE A 243 19.94 -2.48 -3.36
N ILE A 244 18.75 -1.92 -3.17
CA ILE A 244 17.69 -2.59 -2.38
C ILE A 244 17.35 -3.93 -3.01
N ARG A 245 17.08 -3.96 -4.32
CA ARG A 245 16.71 -5.19 -5.05
C ARG A 245 17.81 -6.24 -4.95
N GLN A 246 19.06 -5.85 -5.18
CA GLN A 246 20.21 -6.74 -5.03
C GLN A 246 20.29 -7.37 -3.62
N ILE A 247 20.03 -6.58 -2.57
CA ILE A 247 20.12 -7.06 -1.19
C ILE A 247 18.91 -7.92 -0.81
N GLN A 248 17.72 -7.63 -1.36
CA GLN A 248 16.54 -8.48 -1.23
C GLN A 248 16.78 -9.85 -1.84
N ASP A 249 17.24 -9.89 -3.10
CA ASP A 249 17.61 -11.13 -3.80
C ASP A 249 18.67 -11.92 -2.98
N TYR A 250 19.67 -11.21 -2.44
CA TYR A 250 20.68 -11.81 -1.58
C TYR A 250 20.05 -12.43 -0.32
N PHE A 251 19.15 -11.73 0.37
CA PHE A 251 18.49 -12.26 1.57
C PHE A 251 17.62 -13.48 1.29
N GLU A 252 16.88 -13.49 0.18
CA GLU A 252 16.05 -14.64 -0.20
C GLU A 252 16.90 -15.91 -0.41
N ASN A 253 18.08 -15.76 -1.01
CA ASN A 253 19.03 -16.86 -1.20
C ASN A 253 19.75 -17.28 0.10
N HIS A 254 19.64 -16.50 1.18
CA HIS A 254 20.32 -16.77 2.45
C HIS A 254 19.36 -17.00 3.63
N LEU A 255 18.05 -17.18 3.41
CA LEU A 255 17.05 -17.32 4.49
C LEU A 255 17.36 -18.39 5.55
N GLY A 256 18.11 -19.43 5.18
CA GLY A 256 18.55 -20.50 6.07
C GLY A 256 19.87 -20.24 6.81
N ASP A 257 20.55 -19.12 6.55
CA ASP A 257 21.83 -18.79 7.18
C ASP A 257 21.59 -18.20 8.59
N SER A 258 22.00 -18.96 9.61
CA SER A 258 21.88 -18.61 11.03
C SER A 258 22.94 -17.61 11.50
N THR A 259 23.96 -17.36 10.68
CA THR A 259 25.17 -16.57 10.98
C THR A 259 25.28 -15.29 10.19
N LEU A 260 24.29 -14.98 9.34
CA LEU A 260 24.33 -13.84 8.46
C LEU A 260 24.43 -12.52 9.24
N THR A 261 25.52 -11.77 9.02
CA THR A 261 25.77 -10.49 9.67
C THR A 261 25.69 -9.33 8.68
N LEU A 262 25.48 -8.10 9.18
CA LEU A 262 25.51 -6.91 8.33
C LEU A 262 26.85 -6.77 7.59
N GLN A 263 27.96 -7.11 8.25
CA GLN A 263 29.29 -7.06 7.64
C GLN A 263 29.40 -8.02 6.45
N GLN A 264 28.86 -9.22 6.59
CA GLN A 264 28.84 -10.23 5.52
C GLN A 264 27.99 -9.75 4.34
N VAL A 265 26.78 -9.24 4.61
CA VAL A 265 25.89 -8.65 3.59
C VAL A 265 26.60 -7.53 2.83
N CYS A 266 27.26 -6.61 3.53
CA CYS A 266 28.01 -5.51 2.93
C CYS A 266 29.17 -5.99 2.05
N LYS A 267 29.92 -6.98 2.54
CA LYS A 267 31.07 -7.55 1.84
C LYS A 267 30.66 -8.23 0.54
N ASP A 268 29.65 -9.10 0.61
CA ASP A 268 29.24 -9.93 -0.53
C ASP A 268 28.52 -9.12 -1.62
N ASN A 269 27.90 -8.00 -1.24
CA ASN A 269 27.19 -7.14 -2.17
C ASN A 269 28.01 -5.91 -2.59
N CYS A 270 29.25 -5.77 -2.11
CA CYS A 270 30.12 -4.64 -2.39
C CYS A 270 29.50 -3.27 -2.03
N VAL A 271 28.74 -3.21 -0.93
CA VAL A 271 28.08 -1.98 -0.45
C VAL A 271 28.61 -1.60 0.93
N SER A 272 28.86 -0.32 1.18
CA SER A 272 29.29 0.13 2.51
C SER A 272 28.15 0.03 3.53
N SER A 273 28.49 -0.33 4.78
CA SER A 273 27.51 -0.45 5.87
C SER A 273 26.72 0.83 6.11
N ALA A 274 27.39 2.00 6.06
CA ALA A 274 26.74 3.29 6.22
C ALA A 274 25.71 3.56 5.11
N LEU A 275 26.06 3.27 3.85
CA LEU A 275 25.15 3.46 2.72
C LEU A 275 23.97 2.50 2.82
N LEU A 276 24.21 1.22 3.10
CA LEU A 276 23.16 0.21 3.15
C LEU A 276 22.17 0.49 4.30
N GLN A 277 22.66 0.87 5.48
CA GLN A 277 21.82 1.27 6.61
C GLN A 277 20.98 2.51 6.29
N GLN A 278 21.58 3.52 5.64
CA GLN A 278 20.85 4.72 5.24
C GLN A 278 19.75 4.39 4.23
N ILE A 279 20.05 3.59 3.20
CA ILE A 279 19.11 3.20 2.16
C ILE A 279 17.90 2.47 2.78
N PHE A 280 18.15 1.48 3.64
CA PHE A 280 17.08 0.69 4.27
C PHE A 280 16.22 1.54 5.21
N ARG A 281 16.83 2.42 6.01
CA ARG A 281 16.07 3.33 6.88
C ARG A 281 15.20 4.32 6.09
N ASN A 282 15.75 4.92 5.04
CA ASN A 282 15.06 5.95 4.27
C ASN A 282 13.96 5.39 3.36
N ASN A 283 14.19 4.22 2.77
CA ASN A 283 13.27 3.66 1.77
C ASN A 283 12.33 2.58 2.33
N LEU A 284 12.75 1.84 3.36
CA LEU A 284 11.99 0.71 3.91
C LEU A 284 11.59 0.91 5.39
N GLY A 285 12.07 1.98 6.04
CA GLY A 285 11.71 2.32 7.42
C GLY A 285 12.28 1.39 8.49
N THR A 286 13.18 0.48 8.14
CA THR A 286 13.73 -0.55 9.04
C THR A 286 15.24 -0.70 8.87
N GLY A 287 15.91 -1.30 9.86
CA GLY A 287 17.32 -1.68 9.73
C GLY A 287 17.50 -2.91 8.83
N VAL A 288 18.67 -3.04 8.22
CA VAL A 288 19.00 -4.13 7.27
C VAL A 288 18.78 -5.54 7.85
N ILE A 289 19.28 -5.79 9.06
CA ILE A 289 19.14 -7.10 9.73
C ILE A 289 17.74 -7.31 10.29
N GLU A 290 17.07 -6.23 10.68
CA GLU A 290 15.66 -6.30 11.10
C GLU A 290 14.76 -6.68 9.92
N TYR A 291 14.98 -6.09 8.74
CA TYR A 291 14.34 -6.47 7.49
C TYR A 291 14.53 -7.97 7.19
N TYR A 292 15.78 -8.46 7.24
CA TYR A 292 16.07 -9.88 7.05
C TYR A 292 15.32 -10.80 8.04
N ASN A 293 15.27 -10.41 9.32
CA ASN A 293 14.52 -11.18 10.31
C ASN A 293 13.01 -11.17 10.04
N ASN A 294 12.45 -10.05 9.60
CA ASN A 294 11.05 -9.96 9.21
C ASN A 294 10.76 -10.87 8.01
N LEU A 295 11.64 -10.89 7.02
CA LEU A 295 11.53 -11.78 5.86
C LEU A 295 11.54 -13.26 6.27
N ARG A 296 12.39 -13.65 7.23
CA ARG A 296 12.37 -15.01 7.81
C ARG A 296 11.05 -15.33 8.50
N ILE A 297 10.45 -14.39 9.23
CA ILE A 297 9.14 -14.60 9.87
C ILE A 297 8.02 -14.71 8.82
N GLU A 298 8.01 -13.83 7.80
CA GLU A 298 7.07 -13.93 6.69
C GLU A 298 7.16 -15.31 6.02
N ARG A 299 8.38 -15.81 5.79
CA ARG A 299 8.60 -17.16 5.25
C ARG A 299 8.10 -18.25 6.20
N ALA A 300 8.27 -18.09 7.50
CA ALA A 300 7.75 -19.02 8.49
C ALA A 300 6.23 -19.11 8.47
N MET A 301 5.53 -17.98 8.37
CA MET A 301 4.06 -17.95 8.25
C MET A 301 3.59 -18.76 7.04
N HIS A 302 4.27 -18.58 5.90
CA HIS A 302 3.98 -19.35 4.68
C HIS A 302 4.21 -20.85 4.88
N LEU A 303 5.34 -21.26 5.46
CA LEU A 303 5.64 -22.68 5.70
C LEU A 303 4.62 -23.34 6.65
N ILE A 304 4.13 -22.60 7.65
CA ILE A 304 3.06 -23.07 8.55
C ILE A 304 1.75 -23.27 7.77
N GLN A 305 1.39 -22.32 6.90
CA GLN A 305 0.15 -22.41 6.10
C GLN A 305 0.17 -23.56 5.09
N VAL A 306 1.33 -23.88 4.52
CA VAL A 306 1.48 -25.03 3.62
C VAL A 306 1.23 -26.36 4.35
N GLY A 307 1.42 -26.41 5.68
CA GLY A 307 1.15 -27.59 6.50
C GLY A 307 2.06 -28.80 6.25
N LYS A 308 3.12 -28.64 5.44
CA LYS A 308 4.05 -29.72 5.06
C LYS A 308 5.14 -29.98 6.11
N TYR A 309 5.44 -28.99 6.94
CA TYR A 309 6.54 -29.03 7.90
C TYR A 309 6.05 -28.72 9.31
N ASN A 310 6.64 -29.37 10.31
CA ASN A 310 6.38 -29.06 11.72
C ASN A 310 7.21 -27.84 12.18
N MET A 311 6.91 -27.30 13.36
CA MET A 311 7.54 -26.07 13.87
C MET A 311 9.06 -26.18 14.05
N THR A 312 9.56 -27.38 14.37
CA THR A 312 11.00 -27.63 14.52
C THR A 312 11.67 -27.59 13.15
N GLU A 313 11.10 -28.27 12.16
CA GLU A 313 11.60 -28.26 10.77
C GLU A 313 11.58 -26.85 10.18
N ILE A 314 10.52 -26.07 10.42
CA ILE A 314 10.43 -24.67 9.97
C ILE A 314 11.52 -23.81 10.61
N SER A 315 11.76 -23.98 11.91
CA SER A 315 12.86 -23.31 12.61
C SER A 315 14.22 -23.65 11.98
N GLU A 316 14.45 -24.92 11.66
CA GLU A 316 15.71 -25.40 11.06
C GLU A 316 15.90 -24.92 9.62
N ILE A 317 14.87 -25.03 8.77
CA ILE A 317 14.87 -24.55 7.37
C ILE A 317 15.23 -23.06 7.31
N LEU A 318 14.72 -22.28 8.26
CA LEU A 318 14.95 -20.85 8.34
C LEU A 318 16.19 -20.48 9.15
N GLY A 319 17.06 -21.44 9.51
CA GLY A 319 18.33 -21.15 10.18
C GLY A 319 18.19 -20.61 11.62
N TYR A 320 17.14 -20.94 12.35
CA TYR A 320 17.03 -20.58 13.77
C TYR A 320 17.74 -21.63 14.63
N ASN A 321 18.68 -21.18 15.47
CA ASN A 321 19.47 -22.04 16.35
C ASN A 321 18.65 -22.74 17.46
N SER A 322 17.40 -22.32 17.67
CA SER A 322 16.47 -23.03 18.55
C SER A 322 15.02 -22.69 18.23
N LEU A 323 14.15 -23.69 18.38
CA LEU A 323 12.69 -23.54 18.28
C LEU A 323 12.16 -22.46 19.25
N HIS A 324 12.75 -22.34 20.43
CA HIS A 324 12.36 -21.33 21.42
C HIS A 324 12.65 -19.91 20.92
N TYR A 325 13.83 -19.67 20.35
CA TYR A 325 14.18 -18.37 19.79
C TYR A 325 13.31 -18.02 18.58
N PHE A 326 13.10 -18.97 17.68
CA PHE A 326 12.16 -18.84 16.57
C PHE A 326 10.76 -18.42 17.06
N SER A 327 10.20 -19.15 18.03
CA SER A 327 8.86 -18.88 18.55
C SER A 327 8.74 -17.49 19.19
N LYS A 328 9.80 -17.03 19.88
CA LYS A 328 9.85 -15.68 20.46
C LYS A 328 9.89 -14.60 19.37
N CYS A 329 10.71 -14.77 18.35
CA CYS A 329 10.79 -13.85 17.21
C CYS A 329 9.47 -13.81 16.43
N PHE A 330 8.89 -14.97 16.15
CA PHE A 330 7.60 -15.09 15.47
C PHE A 330 6.51 -14.38 16.26
N LYS A 331 6.37 -14.67 17.56
CA LYS A 331 5.38 -14.00 18.42
C LYS A 331 5.58 -12.49 18.47
N LYS A 332 6.83 -12.01 18.51
CA LYS A 332 7.14 -10.58 18.52
C LYS A 332 6.64 -9.89 17.25
N ALA A 333 6.81 -10.53 16.09
CA ALA A 333 6.44 -9.96 14.80
C ALA A 333 4.95 -10.12 14.48
N VAL A 334 4.36 -11.29 14.76
CA VAL A 334 2.98 -11.65 14.38
C VAL A 334 1.97 -11.38 15.50
N GLY A 335 2.43 -11.23 16.75
CA GLY A 335 1.58 -11.02 17.93
C GLY A 335 1.14 -12.29 18.65
N ILE A 336 1.12 -13.44 17.96
CA ILE A 336 0.76 -14.76 18.51
C ILE A 336 1.84 -15.82 18.27
N PRO A 337 1.94 -16.86 19.13
CA PRO A 337 2.88 -17.96 18.92
C PRO A 337 2.64 -18.71 17.60
N PRO A 338 3.66 -19.33 16.99
CA PRO A 338 3.53 -20.01 15.71
C PRO A 338 2.57 -21.22 15.75
N THR A 339 2.47 -21.91 16.90
CA THR A 339 1.49 -22.99 17.09
C THR A 339 0.05 -22.47 17.15
N ALA A 340 -0.19 -21.35 17.84
CA ALA A 340 -1.51 -20.71 17.87
C ALA A 340 -1.89 -20.18 16.48
N TYR A 341 -0.92 -19.67 15.72
CA TYR A 341 -1.10 -19.29 14.32
C TYR A 341 -1.50 -20.49 13.45
N ALA A 342 -0.81 -21.63 13.57
CA ALA A 342 -1.18 -22.87 12.87
C ALA A 342 -2.60 -23.33 13.21
N SER A 343 -2.96 -23.39 14.50
CA SER A 343 -4.31 -23.78 14.92
C SER A 343 -5.39 -22.81 14.44
N SER A 344 -5.07 -21.51 14.28
CA SER A 344 -6.02 -20.55 13.71
C SER A 344 -6.31 -20.85 12.24
N ILE A 345 -5.33 -21.38 11.49
CA ILE A 345 -5.49 -21.82 10.10
C ILE A 345 -6.26 -23.14 10.04
N GLU A 346 -5.92 -24.12 10.88
CA GLU A 346 -6.64 -25.41 10.94
C GLU A 346 -8.11 -25.24 11.34
N ALA A 347 -8.41 -24.37 12.31
CA ALA A 347 -9.78 -24.03 12.67
C ALA A 347 -10.52 -23.40 11.47
N LEU A 348 -9.86 -22.52 10.72
CA LEU A 348 -10.40 -21.98 9.47
C LEU A 348 -10.55 -23.02 8.36
N HIS A 349 -9.94 -24.20 8.44
CA HIS A 349 -10.15 -25.28 7.46
C HIS A 349 -11.27 -26.23 7.92
N HIS A 350 -11.33 -26.58 9.22
CA HIS A 350 -12.36 -27.48 9.76
C HIS A 350 -13.72 -26.84 10.02
N THR A 351 -13.84 -25.51 10.09
CA THR A 351 -15.16 -24.86 10.19
C THR A 351 -15.92 -24.88 8.85
N TYR A 352 -15.30 -25.41 7.78
CA TYR A 352 -15.81 -25.40 6.41
C TYR A 352 -15.77 -26.79 5.74
N GLU A 353 -15.56 -27.85 6.53
CA GLU A 353 -15.93 -29.25 6.20
C GLU A 353 -17.23 -29.61 6.93
#